data_AF-A0A7J6TA25-F1
#
_entry.id   AF-A0A7J6TA25-F1
#
_cell.length_a   1.000
_cell.length_b   1.000
_cell.length_c   1.000
_cell.angle_alpha   90.00
_cell.angle_beta   90.00
_cell.angle_gamma   90.00
#
_symmetry.space_group_name_H-M   'P 1'
#
loop_
_entity.id
_entity.type
_entity.pdbx_description
1 polymer ?
#
loop_
_entity_poly.entity_id
_entity_poly.type
_entity_poly.pdbx_seq_one_letter_code
_entity_poly.pdbx_strand_id
1 'polypeptide(L)'
;GISIFTGTNGKAQSNTVRVLARGASLAKAVIVSEILSRRIPGIKQKVDLGSNDVEEEFEPADAVSKADHISRVRIVPSLEVTLTTAKPVKPENVKEDSFIERPALVGDSPRRGGRRPRGRRPGGPPKASVENPDAAN
;
A
#
# COMPACT_ATOMS: atom_id res chain seq x y z
N GLY A 1 11.20 -2.33 9.01
CA GLY A 1 10.34 -3.52 8.87
C GLY A 1 9.06 -3.34 9.67
N ILE A 2 8.06 -4.19 9.44
CA ILE A 2 6.86 -4.29 10.29
C ILE A 2 7.01 -5.54 11.15
N SER A 3 6.69 -5.44 12.43
CA SER A 3 6.62 -6.59 13.34
C SER A 3 5.24 -6.61 13.99
N ILE A 4 4.61 -7.78 14.01
CA ILE A 4 3.29 -7.97 14.61
C ILE A 4 3.44 -8.95 15.76
N PHE A 5 3.00 -8.55 16.95
CA PHE A 5 3.07 -9.37 18.15
C PHE A 5 1.66 -9.63 18.68
N THR A 6 1.39 -10.90 18.98
CA THR A 6 0.25 -11.33 19.79
C THR A 6 0.79 -11.67 21.18
N GLY A 7 0.24 -11.07 22.23
CA GLY A 7 0.66 -11.40 23.60
C GLY A 7 0.31 -12.86 23.91
N THR A 8 1.26 -13.72 24.23
CA THR A 8 0.96 -15.10 24.65
C THR A 8 1.31 -15.26 26.12
N ASN A 9 0.35 -14.96 27.00
CA ASN A 9 0.47 -15.36 28.41
C ASN A 9 0.05 -16.83 28.54
N GLY A 10 0.97 -17.73 28.16
CA GLY A 10 1.06 -19.12 28.61
C GLY A 10 -0.10 -20.10 28.37
N LYS A 11 -1.32 -19.67 28.03
CA LYS A 11 -2.50 -20.53 27.77
C LYS A 11 -3.75 -19.80 27.22
N ALA A 12 -3.78 -18.47 27.19
CA ALA A 12 -4.95 -17.70 26.73
C ALA A 12 -4.65 -16.92 25.44
N GLN A 13 -5.60 -16.93 24.49
CA GLN A 13 -5.60 -16.00 23.36
C GLN A 13 -5.57 -14.56 23.90
N SER A 14 -4.56 -13.77 23.55
CA SER A 14 -4.60 -12.35 23.91
C SER A 14 -5.60 -11.62 23.03
N ASN A 15 -6.34 -10.73 23.69
CA ASN A 15 -7.21 -9.79 23.04
C ASN A 15 -6.44 -8.55 22.56
N THR A 16 -5.14 -8.68 22.28
CA THR A 16 -4.27 -7.53 21.96
C THR A 16 -3.26 -7.87 20.89
N VAL A 17 -3.21 -7.01 19.87
CA VAL A 17 -2.24 -7.07 18.77
C VAL A 17 -1.45 -5.77 18.77
N ARG A 18 -0.11 -5.88 18.70
CA ARG A 18 0.78 -4.73 18.54
C ARG A 18 1.40 -4.76 17.15
N VAL A 19 1.24 -3.68 16.39
CA VAL A 19 1.84 -3.47 15.08
C VAL A 19 2.94 -2.42 15.24
N LEU A 20 4.19 -2.84 15.12
CA LEU A 20 5.36 -1.97 15.19
C LEU A 20 5.87 -1.73 13.77
N ALA A 21 6.17 -0.47 13.43
CA ALA A 21 6.77 -0.11 12.16
C ALA A 21 7.77 1.02 12.27
N ARG A 22 8.70 1.05 11.31
CA ARG A 22 9.76 2.06 11.20
C ARG A 22 9.98 2.50 9.76
N GLY A 23 10.38 3.75 9.54
CA GLY A 23 10.76 4.29 8.24
C GLY A 23 9.70 4.08 7.15
N ALA A 24 10.08 3.52 6.00
CA ALA A 24 9.16 3.33 4.86
C ALA A 24 7.96 2.39 5.14
N SER A 25 8.01 1.62 6.23
CA SER A 25 6.95 0.66 6.56
C SER A 25 5.78 1.26 7.37
N LEU A 26 5.87 2.53 7.76
CA LEU A 26 4.83 3.22 8.52
C LEU A 26 3.48 3.21 7.80
N ALA A 27 3.46 3.53 6.50
CA ALA A 27 2.22 3.53 5.70
C ALA A 27 1.55 2.15 5.68
N LYS A 28 2.34 1.08 5.60
CA LYS A 28 1.83 -0.29 5.59
C LYS A 28 1.24 -0.68 6.95
N ALA A 29 1.87 -0.27 8.06
CA ALA A 29 1.32 -0.52 9.39
C ALA A 29 -0.02 0.18 9.64
N VAL A 30 -0.18 1.40 9.13
CA VAL A 30 -1.47 2.11 9.16
C VAL A 30 -2.52 1.33 8.36
N ILE A 31 -2.18 0.90 7.14
CA ILE A 31 -3.09 0.12 6.30
C ILE A 31 -3.53 -1.18 6.99
N VAL A 32 -2.59 -1.93 7.56
CA VAL A 32 -2.90 -3.18 8.27
C VAL A 32 -3.79 -2.91 9.48
N SER A 33 -3.49 -1.86 10.26
CA SER A 33 -4.29 -1.49 11.43
C SER A 33 -5.72 -1.07 11.05
N GLU A 34 -5.88 -0.39 9.92
CA GLU A 34 -7.18 0.03 9.38
C GLU A 34 -8.01 -1.15 8.88
N ILE A 35 -7.37 -2.13 8.22
CA ILE A 35 -8.04 -3.39 7.83
C ILE A 35 -8.56 -4.11 9.08
N LEU A 36 -7.71 -4.26 10.10
CA LEU A 36 -8.11 -4.94 11.34
C LEU A 36 -9.26 -4.21 12.06
N SER A 37 -9.22 -2.89 12.12
CA SER A 37 -10.26 -2.08 12.79
C SER A 37 -11.62 -2.16 12.11
N ARG A 38 -11.65 -2.34 10.79
CA ARG A 38 -12.91 -2.50 10.04
C ARG A 38 -13.46 -3.91 10.14
N ARG A 39 -12.58 -4.91 10.13
CA ARG A 39 -12.97 -6.33 10.16
C ARG A 39 -13.38 -6.80 11.54
N ILE A 40 -12.83 -6.21 12.61
CA ILE A 40 -13.10 -6.62 13.99
C ILE A 40 -13.91 -5.52 14.70
N PRO A 41 -15.23 -5.69 14.90
CA PRO A 41 -16.06 -4.66 15.53
C PRO A 41 -15.68 -4.45 16.99
N GLY A 42 -15.63 -3.18 17.42
CA GLY A 42 -15.38 -2.81 18.80
C GLY A 42 -13.92 -2.94 19.25
N ILE A 43 -12.96 -3.00 18.32
CA ILE A 43 -11.55 -2.90 18.65
C ILE A 43 -11.19 -1.47 19.07
N LYS A 44 -10.45 -1.34 20.15
CA LYS A 44 -9.87 -0.07 20.60
C LYS A 44 -8.47 0.05 20.03
N GLN A 45 -8.12 1.22 19.52
CA GLN A 45 -6.80 1.51 18.99
C GLN A 45 -6.11 2.56 19.85
N LYS A 46 -4.85 2.29 20.21
CA LYS A 46 -3.91 3.25 20.78
C LYS A 46 -2.73 3.38 19.82
N VAL A 47 -2.28 4.61 19.57
CA VAL A 47 -1.15 4.90 18.69
C VAL A 47 -0.09 5.65 19.46
N ASP A 48 1.13 5.11 19.45
CA ASP A 48 2.31 5.75 20.02
C ASP A 48 3.31 6.05 18.88
N LEU A 49 3.84 7.27 18.87
CA LEU A 49 4.81 7.75 17.89
C LEU A 49 6.18 7.90 18.54
N GLY A 50 7.24 7.72 17.75
CA GLY A 50 8.60 7.94 18.24
C GLY A 50 9.63 7.90 17.13
N SER A 51 10.88 7.73 17.55
CA SER A 51 12.03 7.52 16.68
C SER A 51 12.87 6.36 17.21
N ASN A 52 13.56 5.66 16.32
CA ASN A 52 14.49 4.61 16.67
C ASN A 52 15.80 4.79 15.91
N ASP A 53 16.90 4.41 16.53
CA ASP A 53 18.20 4.35 15.89
C ASP A 53 18.32 3.05 15.09
N VAL A 54 18.78 3.16 13.86
CA VAL A 54 19.06 2.04 12.96
C VAL A 54 20.52 2.10 12.59
N GLU A 55 21.25 1.06 12.94
CA GLU A 55 22.63 0.84 12.53
C GLU A 55 22.65 0.07 11.21
N GLU A 56 23.34 0.63 10.22
CA GLU A 56 23.51 0.08 8.89
C GLU A 56 25.01 -0.13 8.67
N GLU A 57 25.42 -1.36 8.35
CA GLU A 57 26.79 -1.69 7.97
C GLU A 57 26.89 -1.72 6.44
N PHE A 58 27.95 -1.09 5.91
CA PHE A 58 28.19 -0.98 4.48
C PHE A 58 29.54 -1.59 4.12
N GLU A 59 29.52 -2.43 3.08
CA GLU A 59 30.72 -2.92 2.42
C GLU A 59 31.24 -1.86 1.43
N PRO A 60 32.57 -1.65 1.35
CA PRO A 60 33.16 -0.78 0.35
C PRO A 60 32.96 -1.35 -1.06
N ALA A 61 32.61 -0.49 -2.01
CA ALA A 61 32.29 -0.89 -3.39
C ALA A 61 33.48 -1.52 -4.15
N ASP A 62 34.71 -1.19 -3.76
CA ASP A 62 35.92 -1.71 -4.38
C ASP A 62 36.48 -2.90 -3.59
N ALA A 63 36.32 -4.10 -4.13
CA ALA A 63 36.87 -5.35 -3.59
C ALA A 63 38.42 -5.38 -3.51
N VAL A 64 39.10 -4.38 -4.08
CA VAL A 64 40.57 -4.22 -4.03
C VAL A 64 41.00 -3.45 -2.79
N SER A 65 40.12 -2.59 -2.25
CA SER A 65 40.40 -1.89 -1.00
C SER A 65 40.21 -2.87 0.16
N LYS A 66 41.27 -3.10 0.95
CA LYS A 66 41.16 -3.76 2.27
C LYS A 66 40.52 -2.80 3.30
N ALA A 67 39.52 -2.04 2.87
CA ALA A 67 38.87 -1.06 3.72
C ALA A 67 37.89 -1.79 4.64
N ASP A 68 37.92 -1.40 5.92
CA ASP A 68 37.02 -1.96 6.92
C ASP A 68 35.57 -1.60 6.61
N HIS A 69 34.64 -2.40 7.15
CA HIS A 69 33.20 -2.13 7.03
C HIS A 69 32.88 -0.79 7.70
N ILE A 70 32.01 -0.01 7.07
CA ILE A 70 31.59 1.29 7.61
C ILE A 70 30.22 1.12 8.26
N SER A 71 30.13 1.35 9.58
CA SER A 71 28.84 1.42 10.27
C SER A 71 28.30 2.86 10.29
N ARG A 72 27.00 3.02 10.09
CA ARG A 72 26.30 4.31 10.16
C ARG A 72 25.03 4.15 10.98
N VAL A 73 24.86 5.02 11.97
CA VAL A 73 23.61 5.14 12.73
C VAL A 73 22.73 6.21 12.11
N ARG A 74 21.45 5.88 11.89
CA ARG A 74 20.42 6.80 11.41
C ARG A 74 19.17 6.74 12.28
N ILE A 75 18.68 7.91 12.66
CA ILE A 75 17.39 8.07 13.34
C ILE A 75 16.27 7.90 12.31
N VAL A 76 15.35 6.96 12.54
CA VAL A 76 14.16 6.74 11.71
C VAL A 76 12.88 6.91 12.53
N PRO A 77 11.82 7.47 11.93
CA PRO A 77 10.53 7.56 12.61
C PRO A 77 9.95 6.16 12.85
N SER A 78 9.21 6.03 13.96
CA SER A 78 8.55 4.79 14.36
C SER A 78 7.13 4.99 14.82
N LEU A 79 6.33 3.94 14.64
CA LEU A 79 4.92 3.88 14.99
C LEU A 79 4.66 2.56 15.71
N GLU A 80 3.93 2.65 16.80
CA GLU A 80 3.34 1.51 17.48
C GLU A 80 1.82 1.67 17.49
N VAL A 81 1.12 0.69 16.93
CA VAL A 81 -0.34 0.60 17.01
C VAL A 81 -0.71 -0.58 17.90
N THR A 82 -1.35 -0.30 19.02
CA THR A 82 -1.91 -1.32 19.91
C THR A 82 -3.41 -1.41 19.67
N LEU A 83 -3.84 -2.58 19.22
CA LEU A 83 -5.24 -2.92 18.96
C LEU A 83 -5.74 -3.87 20.04
N THR A 84 -6.77 -3.48 20.78
CA THR A 84 -7.30 -4.25 21.91
C THR A 84 -8.78 -4.53 21.76
N THR A 85 -9.19 -5.80 21.91
CA THR A 85 -10.60 -6.18 21.97
C THR A 85 -11.03 -6.45 23.42
N ALA A 86 -12.28 -6.17 23.75
CA ALA A 86 -12.82 -6.51 25.08
C ALA A 86 -13.15 -8.00 25.21
N LYS A 87 -13.50 -8.65 24.10
CA LYS A 87 -13.88 -10.06 24.01
C LYS A 87 -12.94 -10.80 23.06
N PRO A 88 -12.74 -12.12 23.25
CA PRO A 88 -11.99 -12.94 22.32
C PRO A 88 -12.65 -12.92 20.93
N VAL A 89 -11.82 -12.72 19.91
CA VAL A 89 -12.26 -12.66 18.52
C VAL A 89 -12.55 -14.07 18.04
N LYS A 90 -13.83 -14.35 17.74
CA LYS A 90 -14.25 -15.58 17.05
C LYS A 90 -14.23 -15.36 15.55
N PRO A 91 -13.97 -16.39 14.72
CA PRO A 91 -13.97 -16.27 13.26
C PRO A 91 -15.27 -15.67 12.71
N GLU A 92 -16.40 -16.04 13.31
CA GLU A 92 -17.75 -15.56 12.98
C GLU A 92 -17.93 -14.04 13.15
N ASN A 93 -17.15 -13.42 14.03
CA ASN A 93 -17.25 -11.99 14.33
C ASN A 93 -16.33 -11.15 13.44
N VAL A 94 -15.54 -11.79 12.56
CA VAL A 94 -14.65 -11.10 11.62
C VAL A 94 -15.41 -10.86 10.32
N LYS A 95 -15.63 -9.59 9.98
CA LYS A 95 -16.28 -9.23 8.73
C LYS A 95 -15.43 -9.66 7.53
N GLU A 96 -16.09 -9.97 6.43
CA GLU A 96 -15.42 -10.20 5.15
C GLU A 96 -14.64 -8.95 4.71
N ASP A 97 -13.56 -9.17 3.98
CA ASP A 97 -12.81 -8.07 3.40
C ASP A 97 -13.63 -7.47 2.26
N SER A 98 -13.83 -6.16 2.31
CA SER A 98 -14.58 -5.42 1.29
C SER A 98 -13.65 -4.41 0.65
N PHE A 99 -13.71 -4.32 -0.68
CA PHE A 99 -12.96 -3.31 -1.41
C PHE A 99 -13.49 -1.93 -1.03
N ILE A 100 -12.59 -1.05 -0.61
CA ILE A 100 -12.92 0.32 -0.21
C ILE A 100 -12.06 1.26 -1.06
N GLU A 101 -12.72 2.18 -1.75
CA GLU A 101 -12.05 3.24 -2.47
C GLU A 101 -11.20 4.05 -1.49
N ARG A 102 -9.94 4.28 -1.84
CA ARG A 102 -9.08 5.14 -1.04
C ARG A 102 -9.70 6.54 -1.02
N PRO A 103 -9.83 7.17 0.16
CA PRO A 103 -10.16 8.59 0.20
C PRO A 103 -9.08 9.35 -0.59
N ALA A 104 -9.51 10.29 -1.43
CA ALA A 104 -8.60 11.14 -2.18
C ALA A 104 -7.68 11.86 -1.19
N LEU A 105 -6.36 11.65 -1.33
CA LEU A 105 -5.40 12.38 -0.52
C LEU A 105 -5.36 13.83 -1.00
N VAL A 106 -5.10 14.77 -0.10
CA VAL A 106 -4.89 16.19 -0.49
C VAL A 106 -3.71 16.23 -1.47
N GLY A 107 -4.00 16.48 -2.76
CA GLY A 107 -3.02 16.42 -3.85
C GLY A 107 -3.33 15.37 -4.94
N ASP A 108 -4.28 14.46 -4.72
CA ASP A 108 -4.87 13.62 -5.77
C ASP A 108 -5.81 14.47 -6.64
N SER A 109 -5.25 15.43 -7.37
CA SER A 109 -5.93 15.92 -8.57
C SER A 109 -6.09 14.73 -9.50
N PRO A 110 -7.32 14.34 -9.89
CA PRO A 110 -7.48 13.34 -10.93
C PRO A 110 -6.76 13.88 -12.16
N ARG A 111 -5.70 13.19 -12.61
CA ARG A 111 -5.13 13.44 -13.93
C ARG A 111 -6.26 13.21 -14.92
N ARG A 112 -6.88 14.32 -15.31
CA ARG A 112 -8.06 14.44 -16.16
C ARG A 112 -7.82 13.59 -17.40
N GLY A 113 -8.74 12.66 -17.63
CA GLY A 113 -8.66 11.69 -18.71
C GLY A 113 -8.37 12.32 -20.08
N GLY A 114 -7.57 11.59 -20.85
CA GLY A 114 -7.26 11.89 -22.24
C GLY A 114 -6.93 10.64 -23.06
N ARG A 115 -7.49 9.47 -22.72
CA ARG A 115 -7.49 8.32 -23.64
C ARG A 115 -8.57 8.55 -24.69
N ARG A 116 -8.17 9.08 -25.86
CA ARG A 116 -8.98 9.02 -27.08
C ARG A 116 -9.23 7.55 -27.43
N PRO A 117 -10.49 7.07 -27.55
CA PRO A 117 -10.76 5.79 -28.17
C PRO A 117 -10.80 6.03 -29.68
N ARG A 118 -9.72 5.74 -30.40
CA ARG A 118 -9.79 5.67 -31.88
C ARG A 118 -10.44 4.34 -32.24
N GLY A 119 -11.77 4.35 -32.17
CA GLY A 119 -12.62 3.22 -32.53
C GLY A 119 -12.36 2.81 -33.97
N ARG A 120 -11.90 1.57 -34.13
CA ARG A 120 -12.17 0.76 -35.32
C ARG A 120 -13.68 0.69 -35.51
N ARG A 121 -14.19 1.02 -36.69
CA ARG A 121 -15.36 0.32 -37.21
C ARG A 121 -15.15 -0.12 -38.67
N PRO A 122 -15.56 -1.36 -38.99
CA PRO A 122 -15.35 -2.04 -40.26
C PRO A 122 -16.52 -1.78 -41.23
N GLY A 123 -16.30 -1.97 -42.53
CA GLY A 123 -17.38 -2.12 -43.52
C GLY A 123 -17.11 -1.40 -44.83
N GLY A 124 -16.71 -2.16 -45.85
CA GLY A 124 -16.74 -1.72 -47.25
C GLY A 124 -18.16 -1.71 -47.84
N PRO A 125 -18.30 -1.69 -49.17
CA PRO A 125 -18.88 -0.58 -49.92
C PRO A 125 -20.30 -0.85 -50.44
N PRO A 126 -20.86 0.07 -51.27
CA PRO A 126 -21.20 -0.40 -52.61
C PRO A 126 -20.75 0.53 -53.76
N LYS A 127 -20.42 -0.13 -54.89
CA LYS A 127 -20.47 0.30 -56.31
C LYS A 127 -21.68 1.21 -56.61
N ALA A 128 -21.78 2.02 -57.66
CA ALA A 128 -20.99 2.45 -58.81
C ALA A 128 -21.83 3.53 -59.55
N SER A 129 -21.22 4.39 -60.36
CA SER A 129 -21.73 4.70 -61.71
C SER A 129 -20.70 5.49 -62.50
N VAL A 130 -20.49 5.03 -63.72
CA VAL A 130 -19.68 5.58 -64.81
C VAL A 130 -20.37 6.80 -65.40
N GLU A 131 -19.64 7.87 -65.75
CA GLU A 131 -19.77 8.54 -67.05
C GLU A 131 -18.55 9.42 -67.39
N ASN A 132 -18.23 9.40 -68.68
CA ASN A 132 -17.05 9.87 -69.41
C ASN A 132 -17.17 11.38 -69.77
N PRO A 133 -16.40 11.93 -70.73
CA PRO A 133 -15.06 12.51 -70.66
C PRO A 133 -15.08 14.03 -71.06
N ASP A 134 -13.91 14.64 -71.26
CA ASP A 134 -13.67 15.93 -71.93
C ASP A 134 -14.16 17.24 -71.26
N ALA A 135 -13.19 18.05 -70.78
CA ALA A 135 -13.13 19.49 -71.06
C ALA A 135 -11.82 20.11 -70.51
N ALA A 136 -10.97 20.57 -71.45
CA ALA A 136 -10.09 21.76 -71.42
C ALA A 136 -9.14 21.97 -70.21
N ASN A 137 -7.84 22.25 -70.37
CA ASN A 137 -7.07 22.89 -71.45
C ASN A 137 -5.58 22.59 -71.22
#